data_AF-A0A7S0FPI4-F1
#
_entry.id   AF-A0A7S0FPI4-F1
#
_cell.length_a   1.000
_cell.length_b   1.000
_cell.length_c   1.000
_cell.angle_alpha   90.00
_cell.angle_beta   90.00
_cell.angle_gamma   90.00
#
_symmetry.space_group_name_H-M   'P 1'
#
loop_
_entity.id
_entity.type
_entity.pdbx_description
1 polymer ?
#
loop_
_entity_poly.entity_id
_entity_poly.type
_entity_poly.pdbx_seq_one_letter_code
_entity_poly.pdbx_strand_id
1 'polypeptide(L)'
;GRGSGSGSGGSYSNKKKGPAPGTRIIYTPHPSDVLFGRGGGTNVHVGNKTFRDLINAHRRLYLKARKNDKPHITQQILRAVQETHGGRFLKKAPKGKGRAKGGAKG
;
A
#
# COMPACT_ATOMS: atom_id res chain seq x y z
N GLY A 1 23.68 39.13 6.01
CA GLY A 1 22.55 38.79 6.90
C GLY A 1 21.60 37.84 6.20
N ARG A 2 21.00 36.92 6.97
CA ARG A 2 20.03 35.86 6.59
C ARG A 2 20.70 34.69 5.85
N GLY A 3 20.85 33.47 6.38
CA GLY A 3 20.13 32.76 7.43
C GLY A 3 19.85 31.35 6.89
N SER A 4 20.88 30.50 6.82
CA SER A 4 20.79 29.12 6.37
C SER A 4 20.09 28.28 7.44
N GLY A 5 18.77 28.16 7.33
CA GLY A 5 17.97 27.28 8.19
C GLY A 5 18.23 25.82 7.87
N SER A 6 18.91 25.14 8.78
CA SER A 6 18.99 23.68 8.84
C SER A 6 17.60 23.11 9.15
N GLY A 7 16.93 22.59 8.12
CA GLY A 7 15.74 21.77 8.32
C GLY A 7 16.14 20.45 8.97
N SER A 8 15.86 20.31 10.26
CA SER A 8 15.96 19.06 11.00
C SER A 8 15.00 18.03 10.38
N GLY A 9 15.56 17.14 9.56
CA GLY A 9 14.85 15.96 9.06
C GLY A 9 14.46 15.07 10.23
N GLY A 10 13.21 15.21 10.68
CA GLY A 10 12.59 14.30 11.64
C GLY A 10 12.67 12.88 11.10
N SER A 11 13.60 12.09 11.64
CA SER A 11 13.74 10.68 11.33
C SER A 11 12.53 9.95 11.90
N TYR A 12 11.50 9.70 11.07
CA TYR A 12 10.43 8.77 11.41
C TYR A 12 11.05 7.38 11.56
N SER A 13 11.43 7.03 12.79
CA SER A 13 12.01 5.75 13.13
C SER A 13 10.98 4.65 12.83
N ASN A 14 11.14 3.99 11.69
CA ASN A 14 10.30 2.88 11.26
C ASN A 14 10.67 1.62 12.06
N LYS A 15 10.34 1.60 13.37
CA LYS A 15 10.43 0.41 14.22
C LYS A 15 9.55 -0.66 13.60
N LYS A 16 10.16 -1.75 13.09
CA LYS A 16 9.46 -2.90 12.51
C LYS A 16 8.68 -3.64 13.60
N LYS A 17 7.49 -3.15 13.94
CA LYS A 17 6.52 -3.88 14.74
C LYS A 17 5.96 -5.02 13.91
N GLY A 18 5.73 -6.18 14.54
CA GLY A 18 5.02 -7.30 13.91
C GLY A 18 3.61 -6.90 13.46
N PRO A 19 2.90 -7.77 12.71
CA PRO A 19 1.50 -7.52 12.39
C PRO A 19 0.71 -7.29 13.68
N ALA A 20 -0.27 -6.37 13.66
CA ALA A 20 -1.12 -6.11 14.81
C ALA A 20 -1.90 -7.39 15.19
N PRO A 21 -2.19 -7.62 16.48
CA PRO A 21 -3.06 -8.73 16.89
C PRO A 21 -4.35 -8.74 16.08
N GLY A 22 -4.75 -9.91 15.56
CA GLY A 22 -5.93 -10.06 14.68
C GLY A 22 -5.70 -9.78 13.20
N THR A 23 -4.46 -9.46 12.76
CA THR A 23 -4.17 -9.30 11.32
C THR A 23 -4.25 -10.65 10.61
N ARG A 24 -5.17 -10.78 9.65
CA ARG A 24 -5.25 -11.95 8.77
C ARG A 24 -4.06 -11.96 7.80
N ILE A 25 -3.25 -13.02 7.86
CA ILE A 25 -2.15 -13.24 6.91
C ILE A 25 -2.69 -13.86 5.63
N ILE A 26 -2.30 -13.28 4.49
CA ILE A 26 -2.65 -13.77 3.15
C ILE A 26 -1.36 -14.23 2.50
N TYR A 27 -1.29 -15.52 2.15
CA TYR A 27 -0.13 -16.12 1.50
C TYR A 27 -0.13 -15.90 -0.01
N THR A 28 -1.31 -15.96 -0.63
CA THR A 28 -1.50 -15.78 -2.07
C THR A 28 -2.52 -14.66 -2.31
N PRO A 29 -2.10 -13.51 -2.86
CA PRO A 29 -3.02 -12.46 -3.25
C PRO A 29 -3.94 -12.89 -4.39
N HIS A 30 -5.18 -12.42 -4.37
CA HIS A 30 -6.13 -12.55 -5.46
C HIS A 30 -5.79 -11.53 -6.57
N PRO A 31 -6.10 -11.78 -7.85
CA PRO A 31 -5.88 -10.82 -8.92
C PRO A 31 -6.51 -9.45 -8.68
N SER A 32 -7.65 -9.38 -7.97
CA SER A 32 -8.32 -8.12 -7.59
C SER A 32 -7.68 -7.39 -6.41
N ASP A 33 -6.76 -8.02 -5.68
CA ASP A 33 -6.07 -7.38 -4.56
C ASP A 33 -5.08 -6.32 -5.07
N VAL A 34 -4.97 -5.21 -4.33
CA VAL A 34 -3.99 -4.16 -4.58
C VAL A 34 -2.85 -4.33 -3.58
N LEU A 35 -1.64 -4.55 -4.10
CA LEU A 35 -0.46 -4.80 -3.30
C LEU A 35 0.31 -3.50 -3.04
N PHE A 36 0.71 -3.27 -1.79
CA PHE A 36 1.57 -2.16 -1.40
C PHE A 36 3.05 -2.57 -1.41
N GLY A 37 3.91 -1.68 -1.88
CA GLY A 37 5.36 -1.85 -1.90
C GLY A 37 6.02 -1.30 -3.15
N ARG A 38 7.35 -1.42 -3.23
CA ARG A 38 8.16 -1.09 -4.42
C ARG A 38 8.70 -2.38 -5.04
N GLY A 39 8.76 -2.45 -6.37
CA GLY A 39 9.37 -3.56 -7.11
C GLY A 39 8.50 -4.14 -8.24
N GLY A 40 9.11 -4.99 -9.07
CA GLY A 40 8.49 -5.53 -10.29
C GLY A 40 7.17 -6.27 -10.06
N GLY A 41 7.10 -7.12 -9.04
CA GLY A 41 5.89 -7.91 -8.75
C GLY A 41 4.64 -7.09 -8.45
N THR A 42 4.79 -5.93 -7.78
CA THR A 42 3.66 -5.03 -7.49
C THR A 42 3.23 -4.26 -8.73
N ASN A 43 4.18 -3.88 -9.60
CA ASN A 43 3.88 -3.10 -10.80
C ASN A 43 3.13 -3.93 -11.86
N VAL A 44 3.39 -5.23 -11.94
CA VAL A 44 2.76 -6.13 -12.92
C VAL A 44 1.49 -6.81 -12.39
N HIS A 45 1.22 -6.72 -11.08
CA HIS A 45 0.03 -7.32 -10.47
C HIS A 45 -1.25 -6.75 -11.09
N VAL A 46 -2.19 -7.62 -11.44
CA VAL A 46 -3.43 -7.24 -12.15
C VAL A 46 -4.19 -6.17 -11.39
N GLY A 47 -4.45 -6.38 -10.09
CA GLY A 47 -5.18 -5.41 -9.26
C GLY A 47 -4.47 -4.05 -9.15
N ASN A 48 -3.14 -4.01 -9.22
CA ASN A 48 -2.39 -2.76 -9.24
C ASN A 48 -2.51 -2.03 -10.58
N LYS A 49 -2.60 -2.75 -11.70
CA LYS A 49 -2.90 -2.16 -13.02
C LYS A 49 -4.30 -1.56 -13.02
N THR A 50 -5.31 -2.34 -12.64
CA THR A 50 -6.70 -1.87 -12.53
C THR A 50 -6.83 -0.67 -11.58
N PHE A 51 -6.15 -0.70 -10.44
CA PHE A 51 -6.14 0.43 -9.50
C PHE A 51 -5.53 1.70 -10.11
N ARG A 52 -4.47 1.59 -10.90
CA ARG A 52 -3.90 2.74 -11.62
C ARG A 52 -4.87 3.29 -12.67
N ASP A 53 -5.59 2.41 -13.35
CA ASP A 53 -6.58 2.83 -14.35
C ASP A 53 -7.75 3.56 -13.69
N LEU A 54 -8.23 3.08 -12.53
CA LEU A 54 -9.23 3.78 -11.72
C LEU A 54 -8.74 5.16 -11.28
N ILE A 55 -7.50 5.27 -10.79
CA ILE A 55 -6.91 6.58 -10.43
C ILE A 55 -6.86 7.49 -11.65
N ASN A 56 -6.43 7.00 -12.81
CA ASN A 56 -6.34 7.79 -14.04
C ASN A 56 -7.71 8.29 -14.49
N ALA A 57 -8.75 7.46 -14.41
CA ALA A 57 -10.12 7.83 -14.72
C ALA A 57 -10.64 8.96 -13.82
N HIS A 58 -10.30 8.94 -12.52
CA HIS A 58 -10.74 9.95 -11.55
C HIS A 58 -9.78 11.14 -11.42
N ARG A 59 -8.61 11.10 -12.07
CA ARG A 59 -7.53 12.11 -11.92
C ARG A 59 -8.01 13.51 -12.24
N ARG A 60 -8.73 13.68 -13.35
CA ARG A 60 -9.23 15.00 -13.77
C ARG A 60 -10.22 15.57 -12.75
N LEU A 61 -11.13 14.74 -12.23
CA LEU A 61 -12.09 15.12 -11.22
C LEU A 61 -11.37 15.55 -9.92
N TYR A 62 -10.40 14.76 -9.47
CA TYR A 62 -9.62 15.06 -8.26
C TYR A 62 -8.84 16.38 -8.36
N LEU A 63 -8.26 16.67 -9.53
CA LEU A 63 -7.48 17.90 -9.75
C LEU A 63 -8.36 19.16 -9.74
N LYS A 64 -9.61 19.06 -10.23
CA LYS A 64 -10.58 20.18 -10.26
C LYS A 64 -11.34 20.34 -8.94
N ALA A 65 -11.36 19.32 -8.10
CA ALA A 65 -12.13 19.28 -6.87
C ALA A 65 -11.60 20.23 -5.78
N ARG A 66 -12.52 20.77 -4.97
CA ARG A 66 -12.15 21.53 -3.76
C ARG A 66 -11.52 20.58 -2.75
N LYS A 67 -10.77 21.15 -1.80
CA LYS A 67 -10.09 20.39 -0.73
C LYS A 67 -11.03 19.42 -0.02
N ASN A 68 -12.28 19.84 0.22
CA ASN A 68 -13.28 19.07 0.96
C ASN A 68 -13.90 17.92 0.15
N ASP A 69 -13.79 17.95 -1.18
CA ASP A 69 -14.41 16.95 -2.07
C ASP A 69 -13.43 15.83 -2.45
N LYS A 70 -12.13 16.09 -2.31
CA LYS A 70 -11.05 15.11 -2.58
C LYS A 70 -11.21 13.79 -1.81
N PRO A 71 -11.59 13.79 -0.51
CA PRO A 71 -11.87 12.56 0.22
C PRO A 71 -12.99 11.74 -0.41
N HIS A 72 -14.06 12.37 -0.89
CA HIS A 72 -15.17 11.67 -1.52
C HIS A 72 -14.74 10.97 -2.81
N ILE A 73 -13.97 11.65 -3.66
CA ILE A 73 -13.41 11.05 -4.88
C ILE A 73 -12.50 9.86 -4.54
N THR A 74 -11.70 9.99 -3.48
CA THR A 74 -10.82 8.92 -3.02
C THR A 74 -11.63 7.72 -2.52
N GLN A 75 -12.69 7.95 -1.75
CA GLN A 75 -13.60 6.91 -1.27
C GLN A 75 -14.26 6.14 -2.43
N GLN A 76 -14.67 6.83 -3.50
CA GLN A 76 -15.22 6.17 -4.68
C GLN A 76 -14.22 5.19 -5.33
N ILE A 77 -12.95 5.59 -5.46
CA ILE A 77 -11.91 4.72 -6.00
C ILE A 77 -11.70 3.48 -5.11
N LEU A 78 -11.63 3.67 -3.79
CA LEU A 78 -11.45 2.57 -2.85
C LEU A 78 -12.64 1.59 -2.86
N ARG A 79 -13.86 2.14 -2.91
CA ARG A 79 -15.09 1.36 -3.00
C ARG A 79 -15.12 0.55 -4.29
N ALA A 80 -14.75 1.15 -5.42
CA ALA A 80 -14.69 0.44 -6.70
C ALA A 80 -13.75 -0.78 -6.64
N VAL A 81 -12.59 -0.68 -5.97
CA VAL A 81 -11.69 -1.83 -5.76
C VAL A 81 -12.37 -2.93 -4.92
N GLN A 82 -13.04 -2.55 -3.83
CA GLN A 82 -13.72 -3.50 -2.96
C GLN A 82 -14.89 -4.19 -3.65
N GLU A 83 -15.66 -3.46 -4.45
CA GLU A 83 -16.80 -3.99 -5.21
C GLU A 83 -16.36 -4.85 -6.39
N THR A 84 -15.15 -4.63 -6.92
CA THR A 84 -14.57 -5.45 -7.98
C THR A 84 -14.07 -6.78 -7.40
N HIS A 85 -14.97 -7.76 -7.31
CA HIS A 85 -14.69 -9.12 -6.81
C HIS A 85 -14.08 -9.19 -5.41
N GLY A 86 -14.38 -8.22 -4.52
CA GLY A 86 -13.88 -8.24 -3.14
C GLY A 86 -12.41 -7.85 -2.99
N GLY A 87 -11.88 -6.99 -3.87
CA GLY A 87 -10.47 -6.59 -3.84
C GLY A 87 -10.03 -5.96 -2.51
N ARG A 88 -8.86 -6.38 -1.99
CA ARG A 88 -8.30 -5.89 -0.72
C ARG A 88 -7.01 -5.11 -0.94
N PHE A 89 -6.67 -4.24 0.00
CA PHE A 89 -5.40 -3.54 0.02
C PHE A 89 -4.41 -4.26 0.94
N LEU A 90 -3.39 -4.89 0.35
CA LEU A 90 -2.47 -5.77 1.06
C LEU A 90 -1.11 -5.12 1.24
N LYS A 91 -0.56 -5.22 2.46
CA LYS A 91 0.82 -4.85 2.75
C LYS A 91 1.63 -6.12 3.00
N LYS A 92 2.87 -6.16 2.50
CA LYS A 92 3.80 -7.24 2.84
C LYS A 92 3.97 -7.31 4.35
N ALA A 93 3.75 -8.50 4.91
CA ALA A 93 4.07 -8.77 6.30
C ALA A 93 5.56 -8.46 6.54
N PRO A 94 5.93 -7.88 7.69
CA PRO A 94 7.33 -7.73 8.04
C PRO A 94 7.96 -9.12 8.01
N LYS A 95 9.14 -9.24 7.37
CA LYS A 95 9.99 -10.42 7.60
C LYS A 95 10.32 -10.41 9.09
N GLY A 96 9.61 -11.20 9.88
CA GLY A 96 10.12 -11.62 11.17
C GLY A 96 11.51 -12.21 10.91
N LYS A 97 12.47 -12.00 11.81
CA LYS A 97 13.64 -12.87 11.86
C LYS A 97 13.07 -14.26 12.11
N GLY A 98 12.80 -15.00 11.03
CA GLY A 98 12.48 -16.41 11.14
C GLY A 98 13.67 -17.02 11.87
N ARG A 99 13.42 -17.56 13.07
CA ARG A 99 14.31 -18.57 13.64
C ARG A 99 14.51 -19.57 12.52
N ALA A 100 15.74 -19.65 12.00
CA ALA A 100 16.16 -20.78 11.21
C ALA A 100 15.89 -22.02 12.07
N LYS A 101 14.86 -22.78 11.73
CA LYS A 101 14.68 -24.12 12.25
C LYS A 101 15.16 -25.09 11.18
N GLY A 102 16.24 -25.79 11.51
CA GLY A 102 16.49 -27.17 11.14
C GLY A 102 16.68 -27.46 9.66
N GLY A 103 17.92 -27.34 9.20
CA GLY A 103 18.45 -28.20 8.15
C GLY A 103 19.47 -29.16 8.79
N ALA A 104 18.99 -30.21 9.45
CA ALA A 104 19.80 -31.40 9.67
C ALA A 104 19.83 -32.17 8.34
N LYS A 105 21.00 -32.21 7.71
CA LYS A 105 21.46 -33.20 6.73
C LYS A 105 22.96 -33.27 7.01
N GLY A 106 23.49 -34.36 7.55
CA GLY A 106 23.46 -35.71 6.97
C GLY A 106 24.90 -35.95 6.54
#